data_AF-A0A7X2SXE8-F1
#
_entry.id   AF-A0A7X2SXE8-F1
#
_cell.length_a   1.000
_cell.length_b   1.000
_cell.length_c   1.000
_cell.angle_alpha   90.00
_cell.angle_beta   90.00
_cell.angle_gamma   90.00
#
_symmetry.space_group_name_H-M   'P 1'
#
loop_
_entity.id
_entity.type
_entity.pdbx_description
1 polymer ?
#
loop_
_entity_poly.entity_id
_entity_poly.type
_entity_poly.pdbx_seq_one_letter_code
_entity_poly.pdbx_strand_id
1 'polypeptide(L)'
;FYVTSADSGSLVLGNFTSRLKDINSDAPNWLRIFWSVAIGVLTLSMLMTNGITALQNTTVIMGLPFSFVIFFVMAGLFKSLKIEDHRRASATRDTAPYLAHATDRLTWKKRLSRLMNYPGSRYTQQMMEKTIYPAMQEVAKELELRDGRVTLESVEADESNPIGYLDLRVHLGEEQDFIYQVWPQQYSIPGFTYRARSGKSTYYRLETFLMEGSQGNDLMDYSKEQVIIDILDQYERHLNFIHLNREAPGSNISFPSA
;
A
#
# COMPACT_ATOMS: atom_id res chain seq x y z
N PHE A 1 43.34 4.89 -6.75
CA PHE A 1 42.16 5.62 -6.24
C PHE A 1 41.91 6.92 -6.99
N TYR A 2 42.79 7.92 -6.90
CA TYR A 2 42.56 9.23 -7.53
C TYR A 2 42.23 9.17 -9.03
N VAL A 3 43.01 8.42 -9.83
CA VAL A 3 42.80 8.30 -11.29
C VAL A 3 41.44 7.70 -11.62
N THR A 4 41.05 6.60 -10.98
CA THR A 4 39.76 5.95 -11.19
C THR A 4 38.58 6.81 -10.73
N SER A 5 38.73 7.55 -9.62
CA SER A 5 37.72 8.50 -9.13
C SER A 5 37.60 9.74 -10.01
N ALA A 6 38.71 10.23 -10.57
CA ALA A 6 38.72 11.35 -11.49
C ALA A 6 38.09 10.97 -12.84
N ASP A 7 38.36 9.76 -13.33
CA ASP A 7 37.76 9.22 -14.55
C ASP A 7 36.23 9.13 -14.40
N SER A 8 35.73 8.48 -13.34
CA SER A 8 34.29 8.39 -13.08
C SER A 8 33.64 9.75 -12.80
N GLY A 9 34.32 10.66 -12.10
CA GLY A 9 33.83 12.02 -11.85
C GLY A 9 33.69 12.84 -13.14
N SER A 10 34.68 12.78 -14.02
CA SER A 10 34.64 13.48 -15.31
C SER A 10 33.56 12.93 -16.26
N LEU A 11 33.28 11.61 -16.17
CA LEU A 11 32.20 10.96 -16.87
C LEU A 11 30.83 11.47 -16.43
N VAL A 12 30.56 11.49 -15.12
CA VAL A 12 29.28 11.98 -14.57
C VAL A 12 29.06 13.45 -14.93
N LEU A 13 30.10 14.28 -14.83
CA LEU A 13 30.03 15.69 -15.18
C LEU A 13 29.77 15.90 -16.67
N GLY A 14 30.43 15.11 -17.53
CA GLY A 14 30.17 15.08 -18.96
C GLY A 14 28.72 14.70 -19.29
N ASN A 15 28.16 13.71 -18.58
CA ASN A 15 26.76 13.29 -18.76
C ASN A 15 25.78 14.39 -18.33
N PHE A 16 26.06 15.16 -17.27
CA PHE A 16 25.23 16.29 -16.88
C PHE A 16 25.32 17.50 -17.80
N THR A 17 26.45 17.69 -18.50
CA THR A 17 26.66 18.85 -19.39
C THR A 17 26.43 18.56 -20.87
N SER A 18 25.94 17.38 -21.23
CA SER A 18 25.63 17.02 -22.61
C SER A 18 24.22 16.46 -22.74
N ARG A 19 23.60 16.67 -23.91
CA ARG A 19 22.33 16.04 -24.24
C ARG A 19 22.63 14.64 -24.78
N LEU A 20 22.41 13.63 -23.95
CA LEU A 20 22.61 12.24 -24.36
C LEU A 20 21.55 11.85 -25.39
N LYS A 21 21.98 11.13 -26.44
CA LYS A 21 21.10 10.66 -27.52
C LYS A 21 20.30 9.41 -27.12
N ASP A 22 20.81 8.64 -26.16
CA ASP A 22 20.24 7.40 -25.64
C ASP A 22 20.67 7.22 -24.17
N ILE A 23 19.90 6.45 -23.38
CA ILE A 23 20.18 6.14 -21.96
C ILE A 23 21.46 5.31 -21.79
N ASN A 24 21.81 4.51 -22.80
CA ASN A 24 23.06 3.74 -22.84
C ASN A 24 24.21 4.48 -23.53
N SER A 25 23.95 5.70 -24.03
CA SER A 25 25.02 6.53 -24.58
C SER A 25 25.72 7.27 -23.46
N ASP A 26 26.97 7.56 -23.73
CA ASP A 26 27.92 8.05 -22.76
C ASP A 26 28.44 9.40 -23.26
N ALA A 27 28.77 10.35 -22.39
CA ALA A 27 29.18 11.68 -22.83
C ALA A 27 30.39 11.62 -23.78
N PRO A 28 30.44 12.49 -24.81
CA PRO A 28 31.52 12.51 -25.78
C PRO A 28 32.90 12.57 -25.11
N ASN A 29 33.87 11.79 -25.62
CA ASN A 29 35.19 11.66 -25.02
C ASN A 29 35.92 13.01 -24.83
N TRP A 30 35.71 13.97 -25.73
CA TRP A 30 36.30 15.31 -25.61
C TRP A 30 35.81 16.07 -24.37
N LEU A 31 34.55 15.88 -23.98
CA LEU A 31 33.93 16.55 -22.84
C LEU A 31 34.45 15.96 -21.52
N ARG A 32 34.73 14.64 -21.50
CA ARG A 32 35.39 13.98 -20.37
C ARG A 32 36.80 14.50 -20.16
N ILE A 33 37.59 14.61 -21.25
CA ILE A 33 38.95 15.16 -21.20
C ILE A 33 38.91 16.61 -20.71
N PHE A 34 37.98 17.42 -21.22
CA PHE A 34 37.78 18.79 -20.76
C PHE A 34 37.54 18.86 -19.24
N TRP A 35 36.58 18.09 -18.73
CA TRP A 35 36.25 18.10 -17.30
C TRP A 35 37.37 17.54 -16.43
N SER A 36 38.08 16.51 -16.88
CA SER A 36 39.24 15.97 -16.17
C SER A 36 40.36 17.01 -16.04
N VAL A 37 40.67 17.74 -17.12
CA VAL A 37 41.65 18.84 -17.09
C VAL A 37 41.15 19.99 -16.21
N ALA A 38 39.88 20.37 -16.30
CA ALA A 38 39.31 21.46 -15.50
C ALA A 38 39.39 21.18 -13.99
N ILE A 39 39.07 19.96 -13.56
CA ILE A 39 39.19 19.54 -12.15
C ILE A 39 40.67 19.53 -11.72
N GLY A 40 41.59 19.07 -12.59
CA GLY A 40 43.03 19.11 -12.33
C GLY A 40 43.58 20.53 -12.15
N VAL A 41 43.16 21.47 -13.00
CA VAL A 41 43.56 22.88 -12.89
C VAL A 41 42.98 23.53 -11.64
N LEU A 42 41.72 23.24 -11.31
CA LEU A 42 41.05 23.78 -10.13
C LEU A 42 41.71 23.27 -8.84
N THR A 43 42.01 21.98 -8.76
CA THR A 43 42.73 21.38 -7.62
C THR A 43 44.13 21.98 -7.45
N LEU A 44 44.89 22.13 -8.54
CA LEU A 44 46.21 22.76 -8.49
C LEU A 44 46.12 24.23 -8.01
N SER A 45 45.16 25.00 -8.53
CA SER A 45 44.95 26.40 -8.17
C SER A 45 44.62 26.58 -6.69
N MET A 46 43.79 25.69 -6.13
CA MET A 46 43.45 25.70 -4.70
C MET A 46 44.64 25.36 -3.81
N LEU A 47 45.46 24.37 -4.21
CA LEU A 47 46.68 24.02 -3.48
C LEU A 47 47.67 25.18 -3.41
N MET A 48 47.78 25.98 -4.48
CA MET A 48 48.68 27.14 -4.53
C MET A 48 48.20 28.33 -3.69
N THR A 49 46.89 28.44 -3.42
CA THR A 49 46.34 29.61 -2.71
C THR A 49 46.53 29.49 -1.19
N ASN A 50 45.97 28.43 -0.58
CA ASN A 50 45.94 28.26 0.88
C ASN A 50 45.96 26.77 1.30
N GLY A 51 46.34 25.89 0.37
CA GLY A 51 46.43 24.45 0.63
C GLY A 51 45.09 23.81 1.04
N ILE A 52 45.13 22.92 2.03
CA ILE A 52 44.02 22.06 2.43
C ILE A 52 42.86 22.86 3.06
N THR A 53 43.14 23.96 3.76
CA THR A 53 42.11 24.76 4.45
C THR A 53 41.19 25.47 3.46
N ALA A 54 41.72 25.96 2.34
CA ALA A 54 40.90 26.52 1.26
C ALA A 54 39.98 25.48 0.63
N LEU A 55 40.46 24.25 0.44
CA LEU A 55 39.67 23.16 -0.11
C LEU A 55 38.50 22.77 0.82
N GLN A 56 38.76 22.68 2.13
CA GLN A 56 37.72 22.38 3.12
C GLN A 56 36.63 23.45 3.17
N ASN A 57 37.01 24.72 3.27
CA ASN A 57 36.05 25.83 3.33
C ASN A 57 35.21 25.91 2.05
N THR A 58 35.83 25.73 0.88
CA THR A 58 35.11 25.76 -0.39
C THR A 58 34.13 24.59 -0.51
N THR A 59 34.50 23.40 0.00
CA THR A 59 33.64 22.23 0.02
C THR A 59 32.40 22.45 0.89
N VAL A 60 32.54 23.08 2.05
CA VAL A 60 31.41 23.43 2.94
C VAL A 60 30.48 24.44 2.26
N ILE A 61 31.04 25.49 1.66
CA ILE A 61 30.26 26.53 0.96
C ILE A 61 29.48 25.94 -0.22
N MET A 62 30.09 25.02 -0.98
CA MET A 62 29.42 24.35 -2.12
C MET A 62 28.44 23.26 -1.68
N GLY A 63 28.71 22.57 -0.57
CA GLY A 63 27.86 21.50 -0.04
C GLY A 63 26.55 22.02 0.56
N LEU A 64 26.55 23.20 1.17
CA LEU A 64 25.36 23.79 1.79
C LEU A 64 24.18 24.00 0.80
N PRO A 65 24.34 24.67 -0.36
CA PRO A 65 23.25 24.82 -1.32
C PRO A 65 22.80 23.47 -1.90
N PHE A 66 23.75 22.55 -2.14
CA PHE A 66 23.43 21.21 -2.60
C PHE A 66 22.63 20.41 -1.57
N SER A 67 22.84 20.66 -0.27
CA SER A 67 22.07 20.00 0.81
C SER A 67 20.58 20.31 0.70
N PHE A 68 20.19 21.55 0.35
CA PHE A 68 18.78 21.87 0.10
C PHE A 68 18.20 21.09 -1.09
N VAL A 69 18.98 20.90 -2.15
CA VAL A 69 18.56 20.07 -3.30
C VAL A 69 18.29 18.64 -2.86
N ILE A 70 19.16 18.05 -2.03
CA ILE A 70 18.97 16.70 -1.48
C ILE A 70 17.69 16.62 -0.65
N PHE A 71 17.37 17.63 0.17
CA PHE A 71 16.08 17.67 0.89
C PHE A 71 14.88 17.68 -0.06
N PHE A 72 14.92 18.43 -1.16
CA PHE A 72 13.85 18.41 -2.16
C PHE A 72 13.74 17.06 -2.88
N VAL A 73 14.87 16.40 -3.18
CA VAL A 73 14.88 15.05 -3.76
C VAL A 73 14.25 14.05 -2.78
N MET A 74 14.60 14.11 -1.50
CA MET A 74 14.00 13.27 -0.46
C MET A 74 12.48 13.49 -0.35
N ALA A 75 12.03 14.75 -0.34
CA ALA A 75 10.61 15.09 -0.31
C ALA A 75 9.87 14.60 -1.57
N GLY A 76 10.48 14.74 -2.75
CA GLY A 76 9.94 14.27 -4.02
C GLY A 76 9.84 12.74 -4.08
N LEU A 77 10.88 12.04 -3.63
CA LEU A 77 10.89 10.58 -3.54
C LEU A 77 9.84 10.08 -2.56
N PHE A 78 9.74 10.68 -1.38
CA PHE A 78 8.72 10.33 -0.38
C PHE A 78 7.30 10.51 -0.93
N LYS A 79 7.05 11.63 -1.61
CA LYS A 79 5.76 11.86 -2.28
C LYS A 79 5.48 10.83 -3.38
N SER A 80 6.48 10.49 -4.19
CA SER A 80 6.35 9.49 -5.25
C SER A 80 6.04 8.10 -4.69
N LEU A 81 6.74 7.70 -3.63
CA LEU A 81 6.52 6.42 -2.95
C LEU A 81 5.13 6.35 -2.32
N LYS A 82 4.65 7.44 -1.71
CA LYS A 82 3.29 7.49 -1.14
C LYS A 82 2.20 7.34 -2.20
N ILE A 83 2.38 7.94 -3.38
CA ILE A 83 1.43 7.80 -4.50
C ILE A 83 1.46 6.36 -5.04
N GLU A 84 2.65 5.78 -5.17
CA GLU A 84 2.81 4.39 -5.61
C GLU A 84 2.21 3.41 -4.60
N ASP A 85 2.35 3.67 -3.29
CA ASP A 85 1.73 2.90 -2.23
C ASP A 85 0.19 2.91 -2.33
N HIS A 86 -0.41 4.09 -2.53
CA HIS A 86 -1.86 4.19 -2.78
C HIS A 86 -2.29 3.48 -4.08
N ARG A 87 -1.45 3.51 -5.12
CA ARG A 87 -1.72 2.80 -6.39
C ARG A 87 -1.63 1.28 -6.20
N ARG A 88 -0.62 0.79 -5.49
CA ARG A 88 -0.47 -0.64 -5.16
C ARG A 88 -1.60 -1.13 -4.27
N ALA A 89 -1.93 -0.41 -3.20
CA ALA A 89 -3.07 -0.71 -2.35
C ALA A 89 -4.40 -0.72 -3.12
N SER A 90 -4.54 0.10 -4.18
CA SER A 90 -5.72 0.06 -5.06
C SER A 90 -5.73 -1.12 -6.04
N ALA A 91 -4.56 -1.64 -6.42
CA ALA A 91 -4.40 -2.76 -7.35
C ALA A 91 -4.47 -4.13 -6.66
N THR A 92 -4.06 -4.21 -5.40
CA THR A 92 -4.11 -5.43 -4.57
C THR A 92 -5.36 -5.52 -3.71
N ARG A 93 -6.22 -4.49 -3.74
CA ARG A 93 -7.47 -4.47 -2.99
C ARG A 93 -8.30 -5.69 -3.37
N ASP A 94 -8.64 -6.52 -2.38
CA ASP A 94 -9.52 -7.66 -2.57
C ASP A 94 -10.87 -7.15 -3.08
N THR A 95 -11.05 -7.24 -4.39
CA THR A 95 -12.35 -6.95 -5.00
C THR A 95 -13.23 -8.16 -4.77
N ALA A 96 -14.51 -7.91 -4.49
CA ALA A 96 -15.54 -8.93 -4.29
C ALA A 96 -15.24 -10.25 -5.02
N PRO A 97 -15.16 -11.39 -4.30
CA PRO A 97 -14.83 -12.66 -4.91
C PRO A 97 -15.75 -12.94 -6.10
N TYR A 98 -15.14 -13.32 -7.21
CA TYR A 98 -15.87 -13.65 -8.42
C TYR A 98 -16.52 -15.01 -8.23
N LEU A 99 -17.83 -15.03 -8.04
CA LEU A 99 -18.60 -16.28 -8.06
C LEU A 99 -18.64 -16.80 -9.51
N ALA A 100 -17.82 -17.82 -9.79
CA ALA A 100 -17.73 -18.48 -11.09
C ALA A 100 -18.94 -19.38 -11.43
N HIS A 101 -20.13 -19.09 -10.90
CA HIS A 101 -21.35 -19.74 -11.35
C HIS A 101 -21.79 -19.13 -12.68
N ALA A 102 -21.53 -19.91 -13.73
CA ALA A 102 -21.47 -19.57 -15.14
C ALA A 102 -22.82 -19.35 -15.85
N THR A 103 -23.83 -18.74 -15.20
CA THR A 103 -25.13 -18.47 -15.84
C THR A 103 -25.60 -17.02 -15.75
N ASP A 104 -24.99 -16.18 -14.91
CA ASP A 104 -25.53 -14.83 -14.68
C ASP A 104 -24.85 -13.77 -15.58
N ARG A 105 -25.44 -13.52 -16.76
CA ARG A 105 -25.08 -12.40 -17.66
C ARG A 105 -25.13 -11.01 -16.98
N LEU A 106 -25.65 -10.92 -15.75
CA LEU A 106 -25.84 -9.68 -14.98
C LEU A 106 -24.72 -9.39 -13.96
N THR A 107 -23.70 -10.23 -13.82
CA THR A 107 -22.67 -10.11 -12.77
C THR A 107 -21.87 -8.81 -12.81
N TRP A 108 -21.45 -8.35 -13.99
CA TRP A 108 -20.70 -7.09 -14.11
C TRP A 108 -21.60 -5.85 -13.92
N LYS A 109 -22.88 -5.93 -14.29
CA LYS A 109 -23.86 -4.85 -14.07
C LYS A 109 -24.16 -4.69 -12.58
N LYS A 110 -24.30 -5.80 -11.85
CA LYS A 110 -24.38 -5.81 -10.39
C LYS A 110 -23.13 -5.16 -9.80
N ARG A 111 -21.93 -5.58 -10.22
CA ARG A 111 -20.66 -4.96 -9.78
C ARG A 111 -20.61 -3.46 -10.05
N LEU A 112 -20.99 -3.01 -11.25
CA LEU A 112 -21.02 -1.59 -11.60
C LEU A 112 -22.04 -0.81 -10.76
N SER A 113 -23.21 -1.38 -10.49
CA SER A 113 -24.21 -0.79 -9.61
C SER A 113 -23.64 -0.52 -8.22
N ARG A 114 -22.84 -1.45 -7.66
CA ARG A 114 -22.19 -1.27 -6.35
C ARG A 114 -21.21 -0.10 -6.35
N LEU A 115 -20.39 0.03 -7.39
CA LEU A 115 -19.43 1.14 -7.52
C LEU A 115 -20.10 2.52 -7.59
N MET A 116 -21.37 2.56 -8.02
CA MET A 116 -22.14 3.80 -8.16
C MET A 116 -23.16 4.00 -7.03
N ASN A 117 -23.24 3.06 -6.07
CA ASN A 117 -24.16 3.14 -4.95
C ASN A 117 -23.49 3.86 -3.77
N TYR A 118 -24.25 4.75 -3.14
CA TYR A 118 -23.80 5.55 -1.99
C TYR A 118 -24.83 5.36 -0.87
N PRO A 119 -24.71 4.26 -0.10
CA PRO A 119 -25.71 3.88 0.87
C PRO A 119 -25.69 4.79 2.10
N GLY A 120 -26.88 5.02 2.67
CA GLY A 120 -27.05 5.73 3.95
C GLY A 120 -27.12 4.77 5.13
N SER A 121 -27.07 5.33 6.35
CA SER A 121 -26.99 4.56 7.61
C SER A 121 -28.00 3.43 7.75
N ARG A 122 -29.29 3.68 7.44
CA ARG A 122 -30.35 2.65 7.54
C ARG A 122 -30.09 1.43 6.64
N TYR A 123 -29.61 1.65 5.43
CA TYR A 123 -29.35 0.56 4.49
C TYR A 123 -28.11 -0.23 4.94
N THR A 124 -27.08 0.47 5.44
CA THR A 124 -25.89 -0.13 6.02
C THR A 124 -26.22 -1.01 7.23
N GLN A 125 -27.05 -0.53 8.15
CA GLN A 125 -27.56 -1.32 9.29
C GLN A 125 -28.29 -2.58 8.80
N GLN A 126 -29.21 -2.43 7.84
CA GLN A 126 -29.94 -3.57 7.29
C GLN A 126 -29.01 -4.61 6.63
N MET A 127 -27.96 -4.15 5.95
CA MET A 127 -26.95 -5.02 5.34
C MET A 127 -26.17 -5.81 6.40
N MET A 128 -25.76 -5.15 7.49
CA MET A 128 -25.08 -5.79 8.61
C MET A 128 -25.97 -6.86 9.26
N GLU A 129 -27.21 -6.53 9.59
CA GLU A 129 -28.14 -7.42 10.30
C GLU A 129 -28.63 -8.60 9.44
N LYS A 130 -28.97 -8.35 8.17
CA LYS A 130 -29.67 -9.34 7.32
C LYS A 130 -28.76 -10.14 6.41
N THR A 131 -27.50 -9.72 6.23
CA THR A 131 -26.60 -10.38 5.27
C THR A 131 -25.26 -10.72 5.89
N ILE A 132 -24.57 -9.74 6.50
CA ILE A 132 -23.21 -9.96 7.00
C ILE A 132 -23.22 -10.79 8.29
N TYR A 133 -24.03 -10.43 9.28
CA TYR A 133 -24.11 -11.17 10.53
C TYR A 133 -24.53 -12.65 10.31
N PRO A 134 -25.57 -12.96 9.50
CA PRO A 134 -25.89 -14.36 9.18
C PRO A 134 -24.79 -15.10 8.40
N ALA A 135 -24.01 -14.41 7.58
CA ALA A 135 -22.85 -15.01 6.89
C ALA A 135 -21.75 -15.39 7.89
N MET A 136 -21.37 -14.44 8.76
CA MET A 136 -20.37 -14.67 9.81
C MET A 136 -20.80 -15.78 10.76
N GLN A 137 -22.09 -15.84 11.11
CA GLN A 137 -22.65 -16.88 11.97
C GLN A 137 -22.56 -18.27 11.33
N GLU A 138 -22.76 -18.40 10.02
CA GLU A 138 -22.58 -19.69 9.33
C GLU A 138 -21.12 -20.13 9.33
N VAL A 139 -20.18 -19.22 9.05
CA VAL A 139 -18.75 -19.53 9.12
C VAL A 139 -18.35 -19.94 10.54
N ALA A 140 -18.78 -19.19 11.55
CA ALA A 140 -18.49 -19.48 12.95
C ALA A 140 -18.97 -20.88 13.34
N LYS A 141 -20.20 -21.22 13.00
CA LYS A 141 -20.78 -22.54 13.28
C LYS A 141 -20.02 -23.67 12.58
N GLU A 142 -19.66 -23.51 11.31
CA GLU A 142 -18.90 -24.51 10.57
C GLU A 142 -17.48 -24.71 11.13
N LEU A 143 -16.86 -23.65 11.64
CA LEU A 143 -15.57 -23.74 12.33
C LEU A 143 -15.68 -24.42 13.70
N GLU A 144 -16.73 -24.12 14.46
CA GLU A 144 -17.02 -24.78 15.75
C GLU A 144 -17.27 -26.28 15.59
N LEU A 145 -17.94 -26.71 14.52
CA LEU A 145 -18.16 -28.13 14.21
C LEU A 145 -16.86 -28.90 13.92
N ARG A 146 -15.76 -28.18 13.65
CA ARG A 146 -14.43 -28.75 13.35
C ARG A 146 -13.46 -28.54 14.51
N ASP A 147 -13.98 -28.45 15.73
CA ASP A 147 -13.25 -28.23 16.99
C ASP A 147 -12.55 -26.84 17.07
N GLY A 148 -12.93 -25.89 16.22
CA GLY A 148 -12.48 -24.50 16.31
C GLY A 148 -13.13 -23.77 17.49
N ARG A 149 -12.35 -22.99 18.24
CA ARG A 149 -12.91 -22.05 19.23
C ARG A 149 -13.16 -20.71 18.55
N VAL A 150 -14.42 -20.30 18.44
CA VAL A 150 -14.82 -19.09 17.74
C VAL A 150 -15.66 -18.20 18.65
N THR A 151 -15.43 -16.89 18.59
CA THR A 151 -16.30 -15.88 19.20
C THR A 151 -16.85 -14.96 18.13
N LEU A 152 -18.17 -14.82 18.07
CA LEU A 152 -18.85 -13.87 17.21
C LEU A 152 -19.60 -12.86 18.08
N GLU A 153 -19.22 -11.60 17.99
CA GLU A 153 -19.82 -10.51 18.75
C GLU A 153 -20.38 -9.43 17.81
N SER A 154 -21.54 -8.89 18.16
CA SER A 154 -22.10 -7.68 17.56
C SER A 154 -21.95 -6.56 18.56
N VAL A 155 -21.01 -5.66 18.32
CA VAL A 155 -20.74 -4.53 19.20
C VAL A 155 -21.70 -3.40 18.86
N GLU A 156 -22.43 -2.93 19.86
CA GLU A 156 -23.45 -1.90 19.71
C GLU A 156 -22.86 -0.53 19.34
N ALA A 157 -23.74 0.35 18.88
CA ALA A 157 -23.38 1.71 18.53
C ALA A 157 -22.92 2.52 19.74
N ASP A 158 -21.88 3.32 19.56
CA ASP A 158 -21.35 4.25 20.56
C ASP A 158 -21.25 5.67 19.96
N GLU A 159 -20.91 6.69 20.76
CA GLU A 159 -20.75 8.09 20.32
C GLU A 159 -19.80 8.23 19.12
N SER A 160 -18.79 7.34 19.04
CA SER A 160 -17.81 7.30 17.95
C SER A 160 -18.26 6.49 16.72
N ASN A 161 -19.16 5.51 16.90
CA ASN A 161 -19.66 4.64 15.83
C ASN A 161 -21.18 4.44 15.97
N PRO A 162 -22.01 5.21 15.23
CA PRO A 162 -23.46 5.19 15.40
C PRO A 162 -24.15 3.92 14.87
N ILE A 163 -23.42 2.99 14.26
CA ILE A 163 -23.97 1.75 13.68
C ILE A 163 -23.46 0.51 14.43
N GLY A 164 -22.35 0.60 15.16
CA GLY A 164 -21.69 -0.56 15.77
C GLY A 164 -20.80 -1.31 14.77
N TYR A 165 -20.21 -2.43 15.17
CA TYR A 165 -19.39 -3.27 14.29
C TYR A 165 -19.56 -4.74 14.63
N LEU A 166 -19.21 -5.61 13.68
CA LEU A 166 -19.22 -7.06 13.89
C LEU A 166 -17.80 -7.56 14.09
N ASP A 167 -17.61 -8.50 15.01
CA ASP A 167 -16.30 -9.08 15.35
C ASP A 167 -16.39 -10.60 15.36
N LEU A 168 -15.69 -11.24 14.42
CA LEU A 168 -15.48 -12.68 14.39
C LEU A 168 -14.02 -12.97 14.74
N ARG A 169 -13.79 -13.73 15.82
CA ARG A 169 -12.45 -14.17 16.20
C ARG A 169 -12.37 -15.69 16.26
N VAL A 170 -11.32 -16.25 15.68
CA VAL A 170 -11.00 -17.67 15.74
C VAL A 170 -9.75 -17.85 16.58
N HIS A 171 -9.91 -18.52 17.71
CA HIS A 171 -8.85 -18.71 18.69
C HIS A 171 -7.95 -19.89 18.32
N LEU A 172 -6.67 -19.60 18.08
CA LEU A 172 -5.68 -20.55 17.59
C LEU A 172 -4.68 -21.00 18.69
N GLY A 173 -5.01 -20.73 19.96
CA GLY A 173 -4.27 -21.23 21.12
C GLY A 173 -3.02 -20.40 21.40
N GLU A 174 -1.84 -21.00 21.19
CA GLU A 174 -0.54 -20.31 21.34
C GLU A 174 -0.16 -19.51 20.08
N GLU A 175 -0.83 -19.79 18.96
CA GLU A 175 -0.64 -19.05 17.70
C GLU A 175 -1.48 -17.76 17.70
N GLN A 176 -1.17 -16.86 16.77
CA GLN A 176 -1.92 -15.61 16.63
C GLN A 176 -3.37 -15.88 16.21
N ASP A 177 -4.32 -15.40 17.01
CA ASP A 177 -5.74 -15.49 16.71
C ASP A 177 -6.09 -14.78 15.39
N PHE A 178 -7.02 -15.36 14.64
CA PHE A 178 -7.58 -14.71 13.46
C PHE A 178 -8.71 -13.78 13.89
N ILE A 179 -8.65 -12.53 13.43
CA ILE A 179 -9.66 -11.50 13.69
C ILE A 179 -10.23 -11.03 12.36
N TYR A 180 -11.55 -11.07 12.22
CA TYR A 180 -12.28 -10.53 11.09
C TYR A 180 -13.38 -9.60 11.61
N GLN A 181 -13.15 -8.30 11.46
CA GLN A 181 -14.09 -7.28 11.89
C GLN A 181 -14.71 -6.55 10.69
N VAL A 182 -15.98 -6.18 10.80
CA VAL A 182 -16.68 -5.40 9.78
C VAL A 182 -17.15 -4.07 10.38
N TRP A 183 -16.53 -2.98 9.91
CA TRP A 183 -16.77 -1.64 10.42
C TRP A 183 -17.50 -0.75 9.39
N PRO A 184 -18.59 -0.07 9.79
CA PRO A 184 -19.23 0.95 8.99
C PRO A 184 -18.44 2.26 9.06
N GLN A 185 -17.74 2.60 7.98
CA GLN A 185 -16.93 3.81 7.87
C GLN A 185 -17.66 4.90 7.07
N GLN A 186 -17.69 6.12 7.61
CA GLN A 186 -18.35 7.26 6.98
C GLN A 186 -17.38 8.01 6.05
N TYR A 187 -17.77 8.16 4.78
CA TYR A 187 -17.00 8.88 3.77
C TYR A 187 -17.80 10.05 3.20
N SER A 188 -17.09 11.05 2.69
CA SER A 188 -17.70 12.15 1.95
C SER A 188 -18.06 11.71 0.53
N ILE A 189 -19.29 11.99 0.10
CA ILE A 189 -19.75 11.69 -1.26
C ILE A 189 -18.92 12.50 -2.25
N PRO A 190 -18.39 11.90 -3.34
CA PRO A 190 -17.66 12.65 -4.36
C PRO A 190 -18.53 13.73 -5.01
N GLY A 191 -17.97 14.94 -5.15
CA GLY A 191 -18.70 16.13 -5.61
C GLY A 191 -19.29 16.06 -7.02
N PHE A 192 -18.88 15.09 -7.84
CA PHE A 192 -19.42 14.88 -9.19
C PHE A 192 -20.76 14.12 -9.22
N THR A 193 -21.23 13.60 -8.08
CA THR A 193 -22.46 12.79 -8.04
C THR A 193 -23.72 13.66 -7.88
N TYR A 194 -24.84 13.18 -8.44
CA TYR A 194 -26.15 13.82 -8.29
C TYR A 194 -26.59 13.96 -6.82
N ARG A 195 -26.18 13.03 -5.93
CA ARG A 195 -26.49 13.06 -4.49
C ARG A 195 -25.77 14.16 -3.72
N ALA A 196 -24.54 14.51 -4.09
CA ALA A 196 -23.82 15.63 -3.49
C ALA A 196 -24.57 16.96 -3.68
N ARG A 197 -25.33 17.10 -4.77
CA ARG A 197 -26.18 18.28 -5.06
C ARG A 197 -27.49 18.30 -4.27
N SER A 198 -27.89 17.19 -3.64
CA SER A 198 -29.14 17.04 -2.89
C SER A 198 -28.98 17.29 -1.38
N GLY A 199 -27.82 17.77 -0.92
CA GLY A 199 -27.57 18.13 0.48
C GLY A 199 -27.16 16.99 1.41
N LYS A 200 -27.01 15.76 0.90
CA LYS A 200 -26.39 14.65 1.66
C LYS A 200 -24.89 14.64 1.33
N SER A 201 -24.06 14.86 2.34
CA SER A 201 -22.60 14.95 2.18
C SER A 201 -21.88 13.63 2.44
N THR A 202 -22.52 12.66 3.09
CA THR A 202 -21.85 11.42 3.53
C THR A 202 -22.57 10.14 3.13
N TYR A 203 -21.77 9.09 2.91
CA TYR A 203 -22.22 7.72 2.70
C TYR A 203 -21.39 6.77 3.57
N TYR A 204 -21.86 5.55 3.75
CA TYR A 204 -21.16 4.53 4.53
C TYR A 204 -20.57 3.45 3.63
N ARG A 205 -19.44 2.87 4.05
CA ARG A 205 -18.84 1.65 3.49
C ARG A 205 -18.69 0.63 4.60
N LEU A 206 -18.84 -0.65 4.28
CA LEU A 206 -18.62 -1.74 5.24
C LEU A 206 -17.24 -2.31 4.96
N GLU A 207 -16.23 -1.72 5.61
CA GLU A 207 -14.84 -2.12 5.42
C GLU A 207 -14.47 -3.26 6.36
N THR A 208 -13.66 -4.21 5.86
CA THR A 208 -13.12 -5.27 6.70
C THR A 208 -11.81 -4.84 7.35
N PHE A 209 -11.65 -5.24 8.60
CA PHE A 209 -10.46 -5.01 9.41
C PHE A 209 -9.97 -6.37 9.90
N LEU A 210 -8.70 -6.65 9.63
CA LEU A 210 -7.95 -7.77 10.21
C LEU A 210 -7.02 -7.22 11.29
N MET A 211 -6.18 -8.08 11.88
CA MET A 211 -5.18 -7.67 12.87
C MET A 211 -4.21 -6.61 12.30
N GLU A 212 -3.91 -6.68 11.00
CA GLU A 212 -3.02 -5.74 10.29
C GLU A 212 -3.68 -4.38 9.99
N GLY A 213 -5.00 -4.28 10.18
CA GLY A 213 -5.80 -3.09 9.90
C GLY A 213 -6.79 -3.26 8.75
N SER A 214 -7.24 -2.14 8.16
CA SER A 214 -8.23 -2.13 7.08
C SER A 214 -7.70 -2.81 5.82
N GLN A 215 -8.46 -3.77 5.30
CA GLN A 215 -8.17 -4.42 4.01
C GLN A 215 -8.68 -3.58 2.83
N GLY A 216 -9.44 -2.51 3.11
CA GLY A 216 -9.95 -1.57 2.13
C GLY A 216 -11.00 -2.14 1.17
N ASN A 217 -11.36 -3.42 1.24
CA ASN A 217 -12.55 -3.96 0.59
C ASN A 217 -13.82 -3.33 1.19
N ASP A 218 -14.93 -3.45 0.48
CA ASP A 218 -16.23 -2.92 0.90
C ASP A 218 -17.27 -3.97 0.63
N LEU A 219 -17.88 -4.48 1.71
CA LEU A 219 -18.86 -5.55 1.69
C LEU A 219 -20.27 -5.06 1.32
N MET A 220 -20.46 -3.74 1.11
CA MET A 220 -21.74 -3.20 0.67
C MET A 220 -22.24 -3.93 -0.59
N ASP A 221 -23.51 -4.35 -0.57
CA ASP A 221 -24.19 -5.07 -1.65
C ASP A 221 -23.54 -6.43 -2.02
N TYR A 222 -22.77 -7.06 -1.12
CA TYR A 222 -22.32 -8.44 -1.29
C TYR A 222 -23.48 -9.42 -1.02
N SER A 223 -23.49 -10.56 -1.71
CA SER A 223 -24.36 -11.65 -1.26
C SER A 223 -23.79 -12.31 -0.01
N LYS A 224 -24.64 -13.04 0.72
CA LYS A 224 -24.21 -13.82 1.89
C LYS A 224 -23.04 -14.75 1.55
N GLU A 225 -23.13 -15.44 0.41
CA GLU A 225 -22.09 -16.34 -0.08
C GLU A 225 -20.79 -15.61 -0.41
N GLN A 226 -20.86 -14.38 -0.95
CA GLN A 226 -19.67 -13.57 -1.21
C GLN A 226 -18.97 -13.15 0.08
N VAL A 227 -19.74 -12.83 1.14
CA VAL A 227 -19.17 -12.53 2.47
C VAL A 227 -18.52 -13.77 3.06
N ILE A 228 -19.15 -14.95 2.95
CA ILE A 228 -18.57 -16.22 3.42
C ILE A 228 -17.23 -16.49 2.72
N ILE A 229 -17.18 -16.36 1.39
CA ILE A 229 -15.94 -16.59 0.64
C ILE A 229 -14.87 -15.58 1.03
N ASP A 230 -15.21 -14.30 1.20
CA ASP A 230 -14.26 -13.27 1.65
C ASP A 230 -13.65 -13.64 3.02
N ILE A 231 -14.47 -14.07 3.98
CA ILE A 231 -13.99 -14.52 5.31
C ILE A 231 -13.04 -15.72 5.16
N LEU A 232 -13.41 -16.72 4.35
CA LEU A 232 -12.60 -17.93 4.16
C LEU A 232 -11.27 -17.63 3.45
N ASP A 233 -11.28 -16.76 2.44
CA ASP A 233 -10.07 -16.34 1.73
C ASP A 233 -9.10 -15.62 2.69
N GLN A 234 -9.61 -14.75 3.58
CA GLN A 234 -8.76 -14.10 4.59
C GLN A 234 -8.27 -15.09 5.65
N TYR A 235 -9.10 -16.04 6.07
CA TYR A 235 -8.70 -17.06 7.03
C TYR A 235 -7.62 -18.00 6.48
N GLU A 236 -7.73 -18.41 5.20
CA GLU A 236 -6.70 -19.21 4.53
C GLU A 236 -5.36 -18.47 4.44
N ARG A 237 -5.40 -17.17 4.11
CA ARG A 237 -4.19 -16.33 4.11
C ARG A 237 -3.55 -16.24 5.49
N HIS A 238 -4.35 -16.11 6.54
CA HIS A 238 -3.88 -16.10 7.92
C HIS A 238 -3.20 -17.43 8.31
N LEU A 239 -3.80 -18.57 7.97
CA LEU A 239 -3.20 -19.88 8.22
C LEU A 239 -1.89 -20.07 7.46
N ASN A 240 -1.83 -19.63 6.20
CA ASN A 240 -0.59 -19.63 5.43
C ASN A 240 0.48 -18.74 6.08
N PHE A 241 0.12 -17.57 6.59
CA PHE A 241 1.03 -16.71 7.32
C PHE A 241 1.61 -17.41 8.57
N ILE A 242 0.77 -18.05 9.39
CA ILE A 242 1.23 -18.82 10.56
C ILE A 242 2.19 -19.94 10.12
N HIS A 243 1.84 -20.68 9.08
CA HIS A 243 2.66 -21.77 8.57
C HIS A 243 4.05 -21.28 8.13
N LEU A 244 4.11 -20.23 7.32
CA LEU A 244 5.36 -19.61 6.87
C LEU A 244 6.19 -19.09 8.06
N ASN A 245 5.55 -18.44 9.03
CA ASN A 245 6.23 -17.87 10.19
C ASN A 245 6.79 -18.96 11.12
N ARG A 246 6.13 -20.13 11.18
CA ARG A 246 6.60 -21.30 11.94
C ARG A 246 7.77 -21.99 11.26
N GLU A 247 7.73 -22.14 9.93
CA GLU A 247 8.78 -22.86 9.18
C GLU A 247 10.05 -22.03 8.96
N ALA A 248 9.92 -20.70 8.85
CA ALA A 248 11.03 -19.84 8.46
C ALA A 248 10.92 -18.42 9.05
N PRO A 249 11.08 -18.22 10.37
CA PRO A 249 11.05 -16.91 10.98
C PRO A 249 12.18 -16.02 10.43
N GLY A 250 11.86 -15.16 9.47
CA GLY A 250 12.80 -14.24 8.82
C GLY A 250 13.65 -14.82 7.68
N SER A 251 13.32 -16.00 7.14
CA SER A 251 14.06 -16.62 6.01
C SER A 251 13.14 -17.11 4.88
N ASN A 252 13.69 -17.30 3.68
CA ASN A 252 12.95 -17.87 2.55
C ASN A 252 12.91 -19.39 2.65
N ILE A 253 11.74 -19.98 2.36
CA ILE A 253 11.57 -21.43 2.24
C ILE A 253 12.30 -21.90 0.97
N SER A 254 13.29 -22.78 1.13
CA SER A 254 14.00 -23.38 0.01
C SER A 254 13.20 -24.54 -0.59
N PHE A 255 13.42 -24.84 -1.87
CA PHE A 255 12.87 -26.04 -2.50
C PHE A 255 13.21 -27.31 -1.70
N PRO A 256 12.31 -28.31 -1.66
CA PRO A 256 12.63 -29.60 -1.05
C PRO A 256 13.81 -30.25 -1.79
N SER A 257 14.83 -30.68 -1.06
CA SER A 257 15.93 -31.45 -1.63
C SER A 257 15.42 -32.81 -2.10
N ALA A 258 15.61 -33.09 -3.39
CA ALA A 258 15.27 -34.36 -4.03
C ALA A 258 16.11 -35.53 -3.50
#